data_AF-A0A931X516-F1
#
_entry.id   AF-A0A931X516-F1
#
_cell.length_a   1.000
_cell.length_b   1.000
_cell.length_c   1.000
_cell.angle_alpha   90.00
_cell.angle_beta   90.00
_cell.angle_gamma   90.00
#
_symmetry.space_group_name_H-M   'P 1'
#
loop_
_entity.id
_entity.type
_entity.pdbx_description
1 polymer ?
#
loop_
_entity_poly.entity_id
_entity_poly.type
_entity_poly.pdbx_seq_one_letter_code
_entity_poly.pdbx_strand_id
1 'polypeptide(L)'
;MAGKVKVPAGDKVTIEHGKLQVPDRPIIAFIEGDGTGPDIWNASVRVLDAAVQQSYGGKKKIAWMEVYAGDKAHAVYGKDCPPNLLPDETIDTIREYLVAIKGPLTTPIGEGFRSLNVTLRQVLDLYVCLRPVKYFKGVPSPVKRPDKIDMVIFRENTEDIYAG
;
A
#
# COMPACT_ATOMS: atom_id res chain seq x y z
N MET A 1 -15.15 8.88 -18.61
CA MET A 1 -15.31 9.88 -17.52
C MET A 1 -13.91 10.27 -17.06
N ALA A 2 -13.68 11.53 -16.67
CA ALA A 2 -12.36 11.96 -16.22
C ALA A 2 -12.01 11.25 -14.89
N GLY A 3 -10.80 10.70 -14.81
CA GLY A 3 -10.27 10.06 -13.60
C GLY A 3 -10.23 11.01 -12.40
N LYS A 4 -10.29 10.45 -11.18
CA LYS A 4 -10.21 11.23 -9.93
C LYS A 4 -8.79 11.32 -9.39
N VAL A 5 -7.89 10.45 -9.86
CA VAL A 5 -6.48 10.43 -9.44
C VAL A 5 -5.74 11.59 -10.10
N LYS A 6 -4.96 12.32 -9.31
CA LYS A 6 -4.12 13.42 -9.80
C LYS A 6 -2.67 12.98 -9.80
N VAL A 7 -2.07 12.91 -10.98
CA VAL A 7 -0.66 12.57 -11.13
C VAL A 7 0.20 13.76 -10.65
N PRO A 8 1.04 13.59 -9.61
CA PRO A 8 1.92 14.65 -9.14
C PRO A 8 3.10 14.85 -10.10
N ALA A 9 3.81 15.97 -9.97
CA ALA A 9 5.09 16.13 -10.65
C ALA A 9 6.12 15.14 -10.07
N GLY A 10 6.63 14.26 -10.91
CA GLY A 10 7.59 13.20 -10.61
C GLY A 10 7.71 12.23 -11.79
N ASP A 11 8.51 11.18 -11.62
CA ASP A 11 8.81 10.20 -12.66
C ASP A 11 8.35 8.80 -12.25
N LYS A 12 7.95 7.98 -13.22
CA LYS A 12 7.53 6.60 -12.97
C LYS A 12 8.71 5.73 -12.59
N VAL A 13 8.47 4.79 -11.68
CA VAL A 13 9.35 3.62 -11.54
C VAL A 13 9.10 2.71 -12.74
N THR A 14 10.14 2.15 -13.33
CA THR A 14 10.03 1.19 -14.45
C THR A 14 10.76 -0.12 -14.13
N ILE A 15 10.53 -1.16 -14.93
CA ILE A 15 11.29 -2.42 -14.84
C ILE A 15 12.10 -2.59 -16.12
N GLU A 16 13.40 -2.77 -15.96
CA GLU A 16 14.31 -3.13 -17.05
C GLU A 16 15.10 -4.37 -16.65
N HIS A 17 15.08 -5.42 -17.48
CA HIS A 17 15.78 -6.68 -17.23
C HIS A 17 15.49 -7.28 -15.84
N GLY A 18 14.24 -7.20 -15.37
CA GLY A 18 13.80 -7.71 -14.07
C GLY A 18 14.24 -6.87 -12.86
N LYS A 19 14.83 -5.68 -13.08
CA LYS A 19 15.24 -4.75 -12.02
C LYS A 19 14.43 -3.46 -12.08
N LEU A 20 14.04 -2.96 -10.91
CA LEU A 20 13.39 -1.66 -10.79
C LEU A 20 14.40 -0.55 -11.12
N GLN A 21 14.02 0.33 -12.03
CA GLN A 21 14.68 1.62 -12.26
C GLN A 21 13.90 2.68 -11.49
N VAL A 22 14.53 3.21 -10.43
CA VAL A 22 13.90 4.16 -9.51
C VAL A 22 14.52 5.54 -9.73
N PRO A 23 13.77 6.52 -10.25
CA PRO A 23 14.26 7.88 -10.45
C PRO A 23 14.48 8.61 -9.11
N ASP A 24 15.09 9.80 -9.13
CA ASP A 24 15.32 10.60 -7.92
C ASP A 24 14.02 11.17 -7.32
N ARG A 25 12.98 11.32 -8.15
CA ARG A 25 11.65 11.77 -7.75
C ARG A 25 10.55 10.78 -8.14
N PRO A 26 10.53 9.56 -7.56
CA PRO A 26 9.60 8.53 -7.96
C PRO A 26 8.17 8.88 -7.55
N ILE A 27 7.22 8.64 -8.46
CA ILE A 27 5.79 8.67 -8.15
C ILE A 27 5.42 7.37 -7.45
N ILE A 28 4.90 7.46 -6.23
CA ILE A 28 4.46 6.32 -5.43
C ILE A 28 2.99 6.49 -5.09
N ALA A 29 2.19 5.50 -5.49
CA ALA A 29 0.77 5.51 -5.17
C ALA A 29 0.55 5.24 -3.68
N PHE A 30 -0.44 5.90 -3.08
CA PHE A 30 -0.85 5.57 -1.71
C PHE A 30 -2.37 5.54 -1.57
N ILE A 31 -2.86 4.60 -0.76
CA ILE A 31 -4.24 4.57 -0.28
C ILE A 31 -4.22 4.95 1.20
N GLU A 32 -4.89 6.03 1.58
CA GLU A 32 -4.95 6.51 2.96
C GLU A 32 -5.48 5.44 3.93
N GLY A 33 -6.50 4.69 3.48
CA GLY A 33 -7.15 3.63 4.25
C GLY A 33 -8.35 4.10 5.06
N ASP A 34 -9.07 3.15 5.62
CA ASP A 34 -10.29 3.36 6.41
C ASP A 34 -9.97 3.41 7.91
N GLY A 35 -10.92 3.88 8.73
CA GLY A 35 -10.80 3.88 10.19
C GLY A 35 -9.59 4.67 10.68
N THR A 36 -8.59 3.98 11.23
CA THR A 36 -7.33 4.61 11.71
C THR A 36 -6.34 4.97 10.58
N GLY A 37 -6.67 4.65 9.33
CA GLY A 37 -5.83 4.91 8.15
C GLY A 37 -5.35 6.36 8.02
N PRO A 38 -6.24 7.37 8.07
CA PRO A 38 -5.85 8.78 7.96
C PRO A 38 -4.83 9.21 9.01
N ASP A 39 -5.00 8.79 10.27
CA ASP A 39 -4.07 9.11 11.36
C ASP A 39 -2.70 8.47 11.13
N ILE A 40 -2.69 7.20 10.74
CA ILE A 40 -1.46 6.44 10.44
C ILE A 40 -0.74 7.04 9.24
N TRP A 41 -1.47 7.37 8.16
CA TRP A 41 -0.88 7.93 6.96
C TRP A 41 -0.28 9.32 7.23
N ASN A 42 -1.02 10.19 7.92
CA ASN A 42 -0.54 11.52 8.31
C ASN A 42 0.76 11.46 9.12
N ALA A 43 0.95 10.44 9.97
CA ALA A 43 2.21 10.22 10.67
C ALA A 43 3.30 9.62 9.75
N SER A 44 2.95 8.61 8.98
CA SER A 44 3.87 7.85 8.13
C SER A 44 4.53 8.72 7.07
N VAL A 45 3.76 9.52 6.33
CA VAL A 45 4.27 10.37 5.25
C VAL A 45 5.33 11.36 5.75
N ARG A 46 5.14 11.93 6.95
CA ARG A 46 6.10 12.85 7.58
C ARG A 46 7.42 12.17 7.92
N VAL A 47 7.36 10.94 8.45
CA VAL A 47 8.56 10.15 8.77
C VAL A 47 9.31 9.76 7.51
N LEU A 48 8.60 9.29 6.48
CA LEU A 48 9.18 8.90 5.19
C LEU A 48 9.86 10.10 4.50
N ASP A 49 9.16 11.23 4.39
CA ASP A 49 9.70 12.43 3.76
C ASP A 49 10.93 12.97 4.52
N ALA A 50 10.89 12.98 5.86
CA ALA A 50 12.03 13.40 6.68
C ALA A 50 13.23 12.47 6.52
N ALA A 51 13.01 11.15 6.48
CA ALA A 51 14.08 10.17 6.28
C ALA A 51 14.74 10.30 4.90
N VAL A 52 13.95 10.50 3.84
CA VAL A 52 14.46 10.76 2.48
C VAL A 52 15.25 12.07 2.45
N GLN A 53 14.70 13.14 3.01
CA GLN A 53 15.36 14.45 3.08
C GLN A 53 16.71 14.34 3.81
N GLN A 54 16.75 13.68 4.97
CA GLN A 54 17.95 13.50 5.77
C GLN A 54 19.00 12.63 5.06
N SER A 55 18.57 11.56 4.40
CA SER A 55 19.49 10.60 3.77
C SER A 55 20.12 11.13 2.48
N TYR A 56 19.41 11.99 1.75
CA TYR A 56 19.82 12.42 0.41
C TYR A 56 20.07 13.93 0.30
N GLY A 57 19.95 14.70 1.39
CA GLY A 57 20.19 16.13 1.41
C GLY A 57 19.31 16.90 0.41
N GLY A 58 18.08 16.44 0.17
CA GLY A 58 17.14 17.01 -0.79
C GLY A 58 17.35 16.63 -2.26
N LYS A 59 18.37 15.81 -2.59
CA LYS A 59 18.57 15.31 -3.96
C LYS A 59 17.47 14.35 -4.43
N LYS A 60 16.83 13.67 -3.47
CA LYS A 60 15.72 12.74 -3.73
C LYS A 60 14.47 13.18 -2.98
N LYS A 61 13.30 12.89 -3.53
CA LYS A 61 11.99 13.18 -2.92
C LYS A 61 10.92 12.25 -3.45
N ILE A 62 10.00 11.77 -2.63
CA ILE A 62 8.87 10.98 -3.12
C ILE A 62 7.77 11.91 -3.64
N ALA A 63 7.20 11.59 -4.80
CA ALA A 63 6.00 12.24 -5.32
C ALA A 63 4.77 11.38 -5.01
N TRP A 64 4.11 11.68 -3.89
CA TRP A 64 2.94 10.93 -3.43
C TRP A 64 1.73 11.15 -4.32
N MET A 65 1.16 10.05 -4.84
CA MET A 65 -0.05 10.05 -5.66
C MET A 65 -1.16 9.34 -4.91
N GLU A 66 -2.19 10.08 -4.53
CA GLU A 66 -3.33 9.49 -3.82
C GLU A 66 -4.20 8.69 -4.79
N VAL A 67 -4.47 7.44 -4.43
CA VAL A 67 -5.46 6.57 -5.08
C VAL A 67 -6.44 6.07 -4.02
N TYR A 68 -7.65 5.70 -4.43
CA TYR A 68 -8.76 5.53 -3.49
C TYR A 68 -9.28 4.10 -3.47
N ALA A 69 -9.48 3.55 -2.26
CA ALA A 69 -10.23 2.33 -2.03
C ALA A 69 -11.01 2.47 -0.72
N GLY A 70 -12.02 1.62 -0.49
CA GLY A 70 -12.81 1.63 0.73
C GLY A 70 -13.75 2.82 0.85
N ASP A 71 -13.95 3.31 2.07
CA ASP A 71 -14.94 4.34 2.39
C ASP A 71 -14.62 5.66 1.66
N LYS A 72 -13.34 5.99 1.54
CA LYS A 72 -12.88 7.18 0.82
C LYS A 72 -13.17 7.08 -0.68
N ALA A 73 -13.08 5.89 -1.27
CA ALA A 73 -13.47 5.69 -2.67
C ALA A 73 -14.96 5.93 -2.88
N HIS A 74 -15.81 5.46 -1.95
CA HIS A 74 -17.24 5.73 -2.02
C HIS A 74 -17.53 7.24 -1.99
N ALA A 75 -16.86 7.98 -1.10
CA ALA A 75 -17.02 9.43 -1.00
C ALA A 75 -16.54 10.19 -2.24
N VAL A 76 -15.41 9.77 -2.85
CA VAL A 76 -14.78 10.47 -3.98
C VAL A 76 -15.47 10.16 -5.33
N TYR A 77 -15.85 8.91 -5.55
CA TYR A 77 -16.45 8.45 -6.80
C TYR A 77 -17.99 8.50 -6.77
N GLY A 78 -18.61 8.49 -5.58
CA GLY A 78 -20.05 8.58 -5.42
C GLY A 78 -20.77 7.46 -6.19
N LYS A 79 -21.68 7.85 -7.11
CA LYS A 79 -22.43 6.89 -7.95
C LYS A 79 -21.55 6.09 -8.91
N ASP A 80 -20.37 6.59 -9.23
CA ASP A 80 -19.41 5.92 -10.10
C ASP A 80 -18.52 4.95 -9.31
N CYS A 81 -18.67 4.87 -7.97
CA CYS A 81 -17.93 3.93 -7.16
C CYS A 81 -18.50 2.51 -7.35
N PRO A 82 -17.67 1.51 -7.71
CA PRO A 82 -18.15 0.15 -7.87
C PRO A 82 -18.61 -0.44 -6.51
N PRO A 83 -19.54 -1.42 -6.52
CA PRO A 83 -20.07 -2.02 -5.29
C PRO A 83 -19.02 -2.67 -4.39
N ASN A 84 -17.88 -3.08 -4.97
CA ASN A 84 -16.75 -3.65 -4.25
C ASN A 84 -15.85 -2.60 -3.57
N LEU A 85 -16.17 -1.29 -3.68
CA LEU A 85 -15.40 -0.17 -3.14
C LEU A 85 -13.95 -0.07 -3.65
N LEU A 86 -13.67 -0.67 -4.80
CA LEU A 86 -12.35 -0.66 -5.44
C LEU A 86 -12.47 -0.23 -6.91
N PRO A 87 -12.31 1.07 -7.21
CA PRO A 87 -12.28 1.58 -8.57
C PRO A 87 -11.18 0.95 -9.43
N ASP A 88 -11.46 0.65 -10.69
CA ASP A 88 -10.47 0.13 -11.64
C ASP A 88 -9.29 1.10 -11.84
N GLU A 89 -9.56 2.42 -11.79
CA GLU A 89 -8.54 3.47 -11.84
C GLU A 89 -7.44 3.26 -10.78
N THR A 90 -7.81 2.80 -9.58
CA THR A 90 -6.85 2.51 -8.51
C THR A 90 -5.97 1.32 -8.86
N ILE A 91 -6.54 0.25 -9.42
CA ILE A 91 -5.81 -0.97 -9.80
C ILE A 91 -4.86 -0.67 -10.96
N ASP A 92 -5.36 0.02 -11.99
CA ASP A 92 -4.58 0.37 -13.18
C ASP A 92 -3.44 1.31 -12.82
N THR A 93 -3.69 2.27 -11.93
CA THR A 93 -2.63 3.15 -11.41
C THR A 93 -1.56 2.35 -10.65
N ILE A 94 -1.95 1.41 -9.78
CA ILE A 94 -0.96 0.60 -9.04
C ILE A 94 -0.14 -0.27 -10.01
N ARG A 95 -0.76 -0.86 -11.04
CA ARG A 95 -0.04 -1.62 -12.07
C ARG A 95 0.93 -0.75 -12.87
N GLU A 96 0.51 0.44 -13.26
CA GLU A 96 1.30 1.35 -14.08
C GLU A 96 2.50 1.94 -13.32
N TYR A 97 2.34 2.23 -12.02
CA TYR A 97 3.37 2.87 -11.20
C TYR A 97 4.18 1.89 -10.34
N LEU A 98 3.85 0.59 -10.39
CA LEU A 98 4.56 -0.57 -9.82
C LEU A 98 4.65 -0.64 -8.29
N VAL A 99 4.73 0.50 -7.60
CA VAL A 99 4.93 0.58 -6.15
C VAL A 99 3.82 1.40 -5.53
N ALA A 100 3.16 0.79 -4.55
CA ALA A 100 2.11 1.43 -3.78
C ALA A 100 2.22 1.09 -2.29
N ILE A 101 1.77 2.01 -1.44
CA ILE A 101 1.59 1.81 0.01
C ILE A 101 0.12 1.99 0.38
N LYS A 102 -0.37 1.27 1.38
CA LYS A 102 -1.75 1.45 1.83
C LYS A 102 -1.92 1.39 3.34
N GLY A 103 -2.86 2.18 3.83
CA GLY A 103 -3.44 2.03 5.16
C GLY A 103 -4.30 0.76 5.29
N PRO A 104 -4.90 0.55 6.48
CA PRO A 104 -5.90 -0.50 6.69
C PRO A 104 -7.12 -0.26 5.79
N LEU A 105 -7.78 -1.34 5.35
CA LEU A 105 -9.02 -1.27 4.58
C LEU A 105 -10.05 -2.16 5.28
N THR A 106 -11.23 -1.61 5.52
CA THR A 106 -12.32 -2.31 6.19
C THR A 106 -12.77 -3.48 5.33
N THR A 107 -12.79 -4.68 5.91
CA THR A 107 -13.38 -5.86 5.26
C THR A 107 -14.73 -6.10 5.93
N PRO A 108 -15.86 -5.94 5.23
CA PRO A 108 -17.17 -6.21 5.82
C PRO A 108 -17.24 -7.69 6.25
N ILE A 109 -17.87 -7.93 7.40
CA ILE A 109 -18.07 -9.27 7.96
C ILE A 109 -19.46 -9.76 7.51
N GLY A 110 -19.53 -10.82 6.70
CA GLY A 110 -20.79 -11.40 6.22
C GLY A 110 -20.64 -12.26 4.96
N GLU A 111 -21.67 -13.03 4.62
CA GLU A 111 -21.72 -13.81 3.38
C GLU A 111 -21.90 -12.89 2.17
N GLY A 112 -20.97 -12.93 1.21
CA GLY A 112 -21.13 -12.30 -0.12
C GLY A 112 -20.10 -11.24 -0.53
N PHE A 113 -19.23 -10.75 0.38
CA PHE A 113 -18.19 -9.78 0.03
C PHE A 113 -16.78 -10.37 0.12
N ARG A 114 -16.05 -10.38 -1.00
CA ARG A 114 -14.60 -10.65 -0.99
C ARG A 114 -13.87 -9.47 -0.37
N SER A 115 -12.92 -9.76 0.53
CA SER A 115 -12.08 -8.73 1.16
C SER A 115 -11.34 -7.90 0.12
N LEU A 116 -11.42 -6.57 0.22
CA LEU A 116 -10.62 -5.63 -0.59
C LEU A 116 -9.13 -5.99 -0.64
N ASN A 117 -8.58 -6.43 0.50
CA ASN A 117 -7.18 -6.83 0.59
C ASN A 117 -6.89 -8.10 -0.22
N VAL A 118 -7.82 -9.06 -0.24
CA VAL A 118 -7.70 -10.30 -1.03
C VAL A 118 -7.84 -9.96 -2.51
N THR A 119 -8.85 -9.17 -2.88
CA THR A 119 -9.08 -8.73 -4.26
C THR A 119 -7.84 -8.03 -4.84
N LEU A 120 -7.24 -7.08 -4.11
CA LEU A 120 -6.01 -6.41 -4.54
C LEU A 120 -4.88 -7.39 -4.82
N ARG A 121 -4.69 -8.40 -3.96
CA ARG A 121 -3.62 -9.39 -4.12
C ARG A 121 -3.83 -10.28 -5.33
N GLN A 122 -5.07 -10.76 -5.52
CA GLN A 122 -5.42 -11.62 -6.64
C GLN A 122 -5.34 -10.88 -7.97
N VAL A 123 -5.91 -9.68 -8.05
CA VAL A 123 -5.99 -8.90 -9.30
C VAL A 123 -4.62 -8.35 -9.74
N LEU A 124 -3.72 -8.13 -8.79
CA LEU A 124 -2.34 -7.67 -9.04
C LEU A 124 -1.33 -8.83 -9.04
N ASP A 125 -1.78 -10.08 -8.87
CA ASP A 125 -0.93 -11.27 -8.79
C ASP A 125 0.24 -11.14 -7.79
N LEU A 126 -0.05 -10.60 -6.61
CA LEU A 126 0.93 -10.39 -5.54
C LEU A 126 1.10 -11.68 -4.73
N TYR A 127 1.69 -12.70 -5.34
CA TYR A 127 1.82 -14.06 -4.80
C TYR A 127 2.68 -14.20 -3.54
N VAL A 128 3.52 -13.21 -3.20
CA VAL A 128 4.31 -13.20 -1.95
C VAL A 128 3.75 -12.19 -0.95
N CYS A 129 3.35 -12.68 0.23
CA CYS A 129 3.18 -11.87 1.42
C CYS A 129 4.44 -11.97 2.30
N LEU A 130 5.32 -10.97 2.16
CA LEU A 130 6.57 -10.88 2.92
C LEU A 130 6.37 -10.16 4.26
N ARG A 131 6.72 -10.81 5.38
CA ARG A 131 6.55 -10.26 6.74
C ARG A 131 7.84 -10.36 7.55
N PRO A 132 8.69 -9.32 7.58
CA PRO A 132 9.80 -9.24 8.52
C PRO A 132 9.27 -9.05 9.94
N VAL A 133 9.77 -9.84 10.88
CA VAL A 133 9.43 -9.79 12.31
C VAL A 133 10.72 -9.67 13.11
N LYS A 134 10.95 -8.48 13.68
CA LYS A 134 12.11 -8.16 14.50
C LYS A 134 11.69 -7.46 15.79
N TYR A 135 12.43 -7.69 16.86
CA TYR A 135 12.22 -6.96 18.10
C TYR A 135 12.84 -5.55 18.05
N PHE A 136 12.10 -4.57 18.58
CA PHE A 136 12.60 -3.23 18.85
C PHE A 136 12.75 -3.03 20.35
N LYS A 137 13.95 -2.63 20.80
CA LYS A 137 14.28 -2.45 22.21
C LYS A 137 13.27 -1.50 22.88
N GLY A 138 12.70 -1.94 24.00
CA GLY A 138 11.73 -1.16 24.79
C GLY A 138 10.27 -1.44 24.46
N VAL A 139 9.97 -2.16 23.37
CA VAL A 139 8.60 -2.63 23.11
C VAL A 139 8.21 -3.68 24.16
N PRO A 140 7.04 -3.55 24.83
CA PRO A 140 6.55 -4.56 25.76
C PRO A 140 6.41 -5.93 25.08
N SER A 141 6.74 -7.00 25.79
CA SER A 141 6.70 -8.34 25.22
C SER A 141 6.12 -9.36 26.21
N PRO A 142 5.30 -10.31 25.74
CA PRO A 142 4.81 -11.41 26.58
C PRO A 142 5.84 -12.53 26.76
N VAL A 143 6.97 -12.53 26.04
CA VAL A 143 8.01 -13.57 26.13
C VAL A 143 9.26 -13.08 26.84
N LYS A 144 10.02 -14.01 27.44
CA LYS A 144 11.22 -13.67 28.24
C LYS A 144 12.39 -13.13 27.41
N ARG A 145 12.52 -13.54 26.15
CA ARG A 145 13.66 -13.25 25.28
C ARG A 145 13.24 -12.79 23.88
N PRO A 146 12.53 -11.65 23.76
CA PRO A 146 12.07 -11.14 22.47
C PRO A 146 13.24 -10.65 21.60
N ASP A 147 14.37 -10.29 22.22
CA ASP A 147 15.62 -9.90 21.57
C ASP A 147 16.18 -10.96 20.60
N LYS A 148 15.76 -12.22 20.74
CA LYS A 148 16.14 -13.32 19.84
C LYS A 148 15.29 -13.41 18.57
N ILE A 149 14.27 -12.56 18.44
CA ILE A 149 13.37 -12.57 17.28
C ILE A 149 13.95 -11.67 16.20
N ASP A 150 14.48 -12.31 15.15
CA ASP A 150 14.86 -11.70 13.88
C ASP A 150 14.59 -12.72 12.76
N MET A 151 13.41 -12.62 12.14
CA MET A 151 12.91 -13.59 11.18
C MET A 151 12.23 -12.88 10.00
N VAL A 152 12.22 -13.54 8.84
CA VAL A 152 11.46 -13.08 7.68
C VAL A 152 10.54 -14.21 7.22
N ILE A 153 9.24 -13.97 7.23
CA ILE A 153 8.23 -14.94 6.81
C ILE A 153 7.87 -14.67 5.34
N PHE A 154 8.01 -15.70 4.51
CA PHE A 154 7.47 -15.74 3.15
C PHE A 154 6.19 -16.57 3.17
N ARG A 155 5.05 -15.93 2.93
CA ARG A 155 3.74 -16.58 2.89
C ARG A 155 3.19 -16.50 1.47
N GLU A 156 2.79 -17.64 0.91
CA GLU A 156 2.01 -17.72 -0.33
C GLU A 156 0.69 -16.94 -0.17
N ASN A 157 0.28 -16.22 -1.21
CA ASN A 157 -0.73 -15.15 -1.09
C ASN A 157 -1.73 -15.10 -2.25
N THR A 158 -1.73 -16.10 -3.13
CA THR A 158 -2.59 -16.26 -4.30
C THR A 158 -3.49 -17.50 -4.25
N GLU A 159 -3.13 -18.54 -3.48
CA GLU A 159 -3.85 -19.82 -3.41
C GLU A 159 -4.42 -20.11 -2.00
N ASP A 160 -4.50 -21.39 -1.63
CA ASP A 160 -5.03 -21.92 -0.35
C ASP A 160 -6.54 -21.65 -0.15
N ILE A 161 -7.07 -21.86 1.06
CA ILE A 161 -8.42 -21.47 1.47
C ILE A 161 -8.73 -19.97 1.24
N TYR A 162 -7.71 -19.17 0.89
CA TYR A 162 -7.83 -17.76 0.54
C TYR A 162 -8.19 -17.52 -0.94
N ALA A 163 -8.24 -18.55 -1.78
CA ALA A 163 -8.76 -18.46 -3.14
C ALA A 163 -10.27 -18.11 -3.19
N GLY A 164 -11.00 -18.37 -2.11
CA GLY A 164 -12.45 -18.21 -1.98
C GLY A 164 -13.13 -19.56 -1.93
#